data_AF-A0A3L9ZXK5-F1
#
_entry.id   AF-A0A3L9ZXK5-F1
#
_cell.length_a   1.000
_cell.length_b   1.000
_cell.length_c   1.000
_cell.angle_alpha   90.00
_cell.angle_beta   90.00
_cell.angle_gamma   90.00
#
_symmetry.space_group_name_H-M   'P 1'
#
loop_
_entity.id
_entity.type
_entity.pdbx_description
1 polymer ?
#
loop_
_entity_poly.entity_id
_entity_poly.type
_entity_poly.pdbx_seq_one_letter_code
_entity_poly.pdbx_strand_id
1 'polypeptide(L)'
;MLKEKKIKQEIEEIIGDKIWEYDAVFKNNTPVKIDKTDFVFKDYFHKFAIGKLEKLEEYYKDYLVLDIHPTWNVSYFNRDDKTESKKDNTIAIILKKEFGQVVGLYDKIDGNWKEQFKSLDILKIGWLMFKKEYKFSFNEEDKTLAFALYRYLIFYGKEKEDEELKTMYFHIHNSKFSLDERSNIKRTQFKADLVVGYIIKKTDGVLIPLDAELKLLRTIDM
;
A
#
# COMPACT_ATOMS: atom_id res chain seq x y z
N MET A 1 8.43 0.43 24.01
CA MET A 1 8.79 1.86 23.95
C MET A 1 10.26 2.14 23.59
N LEU A 2 11.27 1.92 24.45
CA LEU A 2 12.67 2.26 24.10
C LEU A 2 13.22 1.46 22.89
N LYS A 3 12.99 0.15 22.85
CA LYS A 3 13.38 -0.71 21.72
C LYS A 3 12.72 -0.31 20.39
N GLU A 4 11.44 0.05 20.43
CA GLU A 4 10.69 0.47 19.24
C GLU A 4 11.18 1.82 18.70
N LYS A 5 11.53 2.76 19.59
CA LYS A 5 12.16 4.04 19.20
C LYS A 5 13.51 3.81 18.50
N LYS A 6 14.35 2.92 19.05
CA LYS A 6 15.64 2.57 18.45
C LYS A 6 15.47 1.97 17.05
N ILE A 7 14.58 0.98 16.90
CA ILE A 7 14.28 0.35 15.61
C ILE A 7 13.74 1.39 14.60
N LYS A 8 12.85 2.30 15.02
CA LYS A 8 12.35 3.37 14.14
C LYS A 8 13.51 4.23 13.62
N GLN A 9 14.39 4.69 14.52
CA GLN A 9 15.55 5.51 14.15
C GLN A 9 16.48 4.79 13.17
N GLU A 10 16.79 3.53 13.42
CA GLU A 10 17.65 2.73 12.51
C GLU A 10 17.04 2.60 11.12
N ILE A 11 15.74 2.33 11.02
CA ILE A 11 15.05 2.25 9.74
C ILE A 11 15.05 3.60 9.04
N GLU A 12 14.81 4.69 9.78
CA GLU A 12 14.86 6.06 9.26
C GLU A 12 16.26 6.44 8.75
N GLU A 13 17.32 6.03 9.43
CA GLU A 13 18.71 6.23 8.99
C GLU A 13 19.03 5.44 7.72
N ILE A 14 18.55 4.20 7.60
CA ILE A 14 18.77 3.37 6.41
C ILE A 14 18.02 3.93 5.20
N ILE A 15 16.76 4.32 5.37
CA ILE A 15 15.95 4.89 4.29
C ILE A 15 16.47 6.29 3.95
N GLY A 16 16.77 7.09 4.97
CA GLY A 16 17.25 8.46 4.84
C GLY A 16 16.36 9.31 3.94
N ASP A 17 16.99 9.96 2.98
CA ASP A 17 16.35 10.78 1.96
C ASP A 17 16.14 10.04 0.64
N LYS A 18 16.25 8.71 0.64
CA LYS A 18 16.17 7.88 -0.57
C LYS A 18 14.77 7.34 -0.84
N ILE A 19 14.53 7.00 -2.10
CA ILE A 19 13.45 6.11 -2.53
C ILE A 19 14.04 4.74 -2.88
N TRP A 20 13.55 3.69 -2.25
CA TRP A 20 13.90 2.30 -2.51
C TRP A 20 12.85 1.67 -3.42
N GLU A 21 13.23 1.34 -4.66
CA GLU A 21 12.31 0.80 -5.67
C GLU A 21 12.41 -0.71 -5.80
N TYR A 22 11.28 -1.40 -5.76
CA TYR A 22 11.20 -2.84 -5.93
C TYR A 22 10.35 -3.21 -7.14
N ASP A 23 10.88 -4.09 -7.97
CA ASP A 23 10.10 -4.80 -8.98
C ASP A 23 9.40 -6.00 -8.33
N ALA A 24 8.28 -6.40 -8.92
CA ALA A 24 7.46 -7.50 -8.44
C ALA A 24 7.19 -8.51 -9.56
N VAL A 25 7.35 -9.79 -9.25
CA VAL A 25 6.92 -10.91 -10.11
C VAL A 25 5.71 -11.55 -9.46
N PHE A 26 4.52 -11.22 -9.96
CA PHE A 26 3.26 -11.78 -9.48
C PHE A 26 3.08 -13.23 -9.95
N LYS A 27 2.81 -14.12 -8.99
CA LYS A 27 2.57 -15.55 -9.26
C LYS A 27 1.20 -15.81 -9.89
N ASN A 28 0.21 -14.99 -9.57
CA ASN A 28 -1.12 -15.07 -10.15
C ASN A 28 -1.40 -13.83 -11.00
N ASN A 29 -1.80 -14.06 -12.25
CA ASN A 29 -2.16 -13.02 -13.21
C ASN A 29 -3.49 -13.35 -13.89
N THR A 30 -4.37 -14.05 -13.18
CA THR A 30 -5.69 -14.43 -13.68
C THR A 30 -6.52 -13.19 -13.93
N PRO A 31 -7.05 -12.99 -15.15
CA PRO A 31 -7.98 -11.91 -15.41
C PRO A 31 -9.21 -12.04 -14.52
N VAL A 32 -9.58 -10.96 -13.86
CA VAL A 32 -10.83 -10.85 -13.11
C VAL A 32 -11.70 -9.79 -13.75
N LYS A 33 -13.01 -9.96 -13.66
CA LYS A 33 -13.95 -8.99 -14.21
C LYS A 33 -14.33 -7.98 -13.12
N ILE A 34 -13.98 -6.73 -13.34
CA ILE A 34 -14.42 -5.60 -12.51
C ILE A 34 -15.37 -4.77 -13.39
N ASP A 35 -16.63 -4.71 -13.00
CA ASP A 35 -17.72 -4.20 -13.83
C ASP A 35 -17.76 -4.88 -15.22
N LYS A 36 -17.45 -4.14 -16.28
CA LYS A 36 -17.43 -4.61 -17.68
C LYS A 36 -16.02 -4.75 -18.26
N THR A 37 -14.99 -4.58 -17.43
CA THR A 37 -13.59 -4.55 -17.85
C THR A 37 -12.87 -5.79 -17.35
N ASP A 38 -12.16 -6.48 -18.27
CA ASP A 38 -11.23 -7.52 -17.90
C ASP A 38 -9.97 -6.87 -17.31
N PHE A 39 -9.66 -7.23 -16.07
CA PHE A 39 -8.62 -6.63 -15.27
C PHE A 39 -7.56 -7.67 -14.90
N VAL A 40 -6.29 -7.34 -15.15
CA VAL A 40 -5.14 -8.11 -14.68
C VAL A 40 -4.24 -7.17 -13.89
N PHE A 41 -4.07 -7.42 -12.59
CA PHE A 41 -3.39 -6.49 -11.67
C PHE A 41 -1.99 -6.05 -12.14
N LYS A 42 -1.17 -7.00 -12.63
CA LYS A 42 0.19 -6.71 -13.09
C LYS A 42 0.26 -5.69 -14.24
N ASP A 43 -0.80 -5.53 -15.03
CA ASP A 43 -0.81 -4.63 -16.18
C ASP A 43 -0.94 -3.16 -15.73
N TYR A 44 -1.42 -2.95 -14.50
CA TYR A 44 -1.56 -1.66 -13.85
C TYR A 44 -0.51 -1.40 -12.76
N PHE A 45 0.13 -2.46 -12.26
CA PHE A 45 1.23 -2.33 -11.32
C PHE A 45 2.45 -1.66 -11.98
N HIS A 46 3.06 -0.71 -11.28
CA HIS A 46 4.34 -0.13 -11.66
C HIS A 46 5.47 -0.69 -10.79
N LYS A 47 5.45 -0.38 -9.49
CA LYS A 47 6.51 -0.72 -8.52
C LYS A 47 5.96 -0.78 -7.10
N PHE A 48 6.69 -1.42 -6.20
CA PHE A 48 6.63 -1.02 -4.79
C PHE A 48 7.75 -0.02 -4.50
N ALA A 49 7.49 0.91 -3.59
CA ALA A 49 8.49 1.89 -3.19
C ALA A 49 8.51 2.08 -1.68
N ILE A 50 9.68 2.32 -1.10
CA ILE A 50 9.83 2.73 0.31
C ILE A 50 10.55 4.09 0.36
N GLY A 51 9.99 5.04 1.10
CA GLY A 51 10.55 6.38 1.28
C GLY A 51 9.61 7.30 2.05
N LYS A 52 9.98 8.57 2.22
CA LYS A 52 9.09 9.60 2.76
C LYS A 52 7.90 9.82 1.81
N LEU A 53 6.68 9.83 2.33
CA LEU A 53 5.46 9.93 1.49
C LEU A 53 5.49 11.12 0.54
N GLU A 54 5.83 12.32 1.05
CA GLU A 54 5.93 13.54 0.25
C GLU A 54 6.88 13.40 -0.95
N LYS A 55 8.03 12.73 -0.76
CA LYS A 55 9.01 12.47 -1.82
C LYS A 55 8.50 11.44 -2.83
N LEU A 56 7.81 10.41 -2.35
CA LEU A 56 7.16 9.41 -3.21
C LEU A 56 6.08 10.06 -4.08
N GLU A 57 5.25 10.93 -3.51
CA GLU A 57 4.18 11.65 -4.23
C GLU A 57 4.74 12.64 -5.28
N GLU A 58 5.88 13.28 -4.98
CA GLU A 58 6.59 14.15 -5.92
C GLU A 58 7.22 13.35 -7.07
N TYR A 59 7.99 12.31 -6.75
CA TYR A 59 8.71 11.51 -7.75
C TYR A 59 7.74 10.74 -8.66
N TYR A 60 6.66 10.19 -8.09
CA TYR A 60 5.62 9.46 -8.82
C TYR A 60 4.40 10.33 -9.11
N LYS A 61 4.60 11.61 -9.42
CA LYS A 61 3.48 12.56 -9.62
C LYS A 61 2.50 12.15 -10.74
N ASP A 62 2.89 11.31 -11.69
CA ASP A 62 2.00 10.86 -12.76
C ASP A 62 1.34 9.50 -12.49
N TYR A 63 1.56 8.94 -11.29
CA TYR A 63 1.04 7.65 -10.84
C TYR A 63 0.13 7.79 -9.62
N LEU A 64 -0.64 6.74 -9.36
CA LEU A 64 -1.37 6.56 -8.10
C LEU A 64 -0.42 5.96 -7.06
N VAL A 65 -0.20 6.69 -5.97
CA VAL A 65 0.65 6.27 -4.84
C VAL A 65 -0.27 5.86 -3.69
N LEU A 66 -0.27 4.57 -3.35
CA LEU A 66 -1.03 4.05 -2.21
C LEU A 66 -0.07 3.65 -1.09
N ASP A 67 -0.11 4.39 0.02
CA ASP A 67 0.78 4.26 1.17
C ASP A 67 0.32 3.16 2.15
N ILE A 68 0.45 1.92 1.66
CA ILE A 68 -0.13 0.72 2.25
C ILE A 68 0.36 0.34 3.65
N HIS A 69 1.56 0.76 4.09
CA HIS A 69 2.04 0.47 5.43
C HIS A 69 3.19 1.40 5.84
N PRO A 70 3.17 2.06 7.01
CA PRO A 70 4.33 2.82 7.49
C PRO A 70 5.49 1.89 7.86
N THR A 71 6.74 2.34 7.76
CA THR A 71 7.90 1.45 7.99
C THR A 71 8.20 1.18 9.46
N TRP A 72 7.29 1.49 10.39
CA TRP A 72 7.47 1.25 11.82
C TRP A 72 6.14 0.87 12.50
N ASN A 73 6.25 0.26 13.68
CA ASN A 73 5.11 -0.29 14.41
C ASN A 73 4.13 0.80 14.85
N VAL A 74 2.91 0.78 14.32
CA VAL A 74 1.87 1.74 14.69
C VAL A 74 1.01 1.14 15.79
N SER A 75 1.50 1.23 17.03
CA SER A 75 0.68 1.05 18.22
C SER A 75 -0.34 2.20 18.42
N TYR A 76 -0.49 3.10 17.45
CA TYR A 76 -1.08 4.43 17.57
C TYR A 76 -2.02 4.82 16.41
N PHE A 77 -2.74 3.89 15.81
CA PHE A 77 -3.91 4.30 15.02
C PHE A 77 -5.11 4.31 15.96
N ASN A 78 -5.51 5.48 16.47
CA ASN A 78 -6.88 5.62 16.94
C ASN A 78 -7.82 5.39 15.75
N ARG A 79 -9.01 4.86 16.03
CA ARG A 79 -10.07 4.65 15.04
C ARG A 79 -10.38 5.90 14.20
N ASP A 80 -10.09 7.08 14.75
CA ASP A 80 -10.34 8.39 14.15
C ASP A 80 -9.04 9.16 13.82
N ASP A 81 -7.86 8.55 13.96
CA ASP A 81 -6.61 9.19 13.57
C ASP A 81 -6.54 9.27 12.04
N LYS A 82 -7.02 10.40 11.53
CA LYS A 82 -6.62 10.99 10.25
C LYS A 82 -5.14 11.30 10.33
N THR A 83 -4.31 10.26 10.34
CA THR A 83 -2.86 10.38 10.35
C THR A 83 -2.49 11.04 9.03
N GLU A 84 -2.15 12.32 9.08
CA GLU A 84 -1.42 12.98 8.00
C GLU A 84 -0.14 12.20 7.78
N SER A 85 -0.20 11.23 6.86
CA SER A 85 0.90 10.31 6.54
C SER A 85 2.09 11.01 5.87
N LYS A 86 2.09 12.34 5.85
CA LYS A 86 3.03 13.19 5.10
C LYS A 86 4.47 13.07 5.59
N LYS A 87 4.70 12.81 6.90
CA LYS A 87 6.05 12.93 7.50
C LYS A 87 6.82 11.62 7.71
N ASP A 88 6.16 10.48 7.67
CA ASP A 88 6.81 9.20 7.99
C ASP A 88 7.25 8.46 6.73
N ASN A 89 8.29 7.63 6.89
CA ASN A 89 8.66 6.65 5.88
C ASN A 89 7.56 5.60 5.73
N THR A 90 7.19 5.30 4.49
CA THR A 90 6.10 4.40 4.16
C THR A 90 6.49 3.42 3.07
N ILE A 91 5.84 2.27 3.10
CA ILE A 91 5.80 1.29 2.03
C ILE A 91 4.59 1.63 1.18
N ALA A 92 4.83 1.89 -0.10
CA ALA A 92 3.80 2.25 -1.05
C ALA A 92 3.70 1.26 -2.21
N ILE A 93 2.48 1.08 -2.72
CA ILE A 93 2.22 0.47 -4.03
C ILE A 93 2.06 1.61 -5.03
N ILE A 94 2.85 1.58 -6.09
CA ILE A 94 2.79 2.53 -7.19
C ILE A 94 2.04 1.89 -8.34
N LEU A 95 0.92 2.51 -8.71
CA LEU A 95 0.01 2.01 -9.73
C LEU A 95 -0.15 3.03 -10.85
N LYS A 96 -0.34 2.55 -12.08
CA LYS A 96 -0.80 3.38 -13.19
C LYS A 96 -2.15 4.02 -12.82
N LYS A 97 -2.35 5.28 -13.15
CA LYS A 97 -3.62 6.01 -12.89
C LYS A 97 -4.85 5.35 -13.54
N GLU A 98 -4.66 4.58 -14.60
CA GLU A 98 -5.73 3.78 -15.22
C GLU A 98 -6.34 2.77 -14.24
N PHE A 99 -5.58 2.30 -13.24
CA PHE A 99 -6.10 1.46 -12.16
C PHE A 99 -7.27 2.12 -11.45
N GLY A 100 -7.10 3.39 -11.03
CA GLY A 100 -8.10 4.08 -10.22
C GLY A 100 -9.42 4.27 -10.96
N GLN A 101 -9.37 4.46 -12.27
CA GLN A 101 -10.57 4.51 -13.10
C GLN A 101 -11.25 3.13 -13.21
N VAL A 102 -10.48 2.05 -13.40
CA VAL A 102 -11.05 0.68 -13.49
C VAL A 102 -11.72 0.26 -12.19
N VAL A 103 -11.16 0.61 -11.04
CA VAL A 103 -11.72 0.25 -9.74
C VAL A 103 -12.75 1.26 -9.20
N GLY A 104 -12.98 2.35 -9.93
CA GLY A 104 -13.99 3.37 -9.62
C GLY A 104 -13.58 4.38 -8.54
N LEU A 105 -12.28 4.59 -8.29
CA LEU A 105 -11.78 5.63 -7.39
C LEU A 105 -11.99 7.05 -7.94
N TYR A 106 -12.05 7.20 -9.26
CA TYR A 106 -12.40 8.45 -9.95
C TYR A 106 -13.02 8.14 -11.31
N ASP A 107 -13.87 9.04 -11.77
CA ASP A 107 -14.66 8.83 -13.00
C ASP A 107 -13.81 8.98 -14.26
N LYS A 108 -12.83 9.89 -14.24
CA LYS A 108 -12.03 10.24 -15.41
C LYS A 108 -10.61 10.68 -15.04
N ILE A 109 -9.65 10.28 -15.87
CA ILE A 109 -8.28 10.81 -15.86
C ILE A 109 -8.23 12.12 -16.65
N ASP A 110 -8.29 13.25 -15.96
CA ASP A 110 -8.09 14.61 -16.48
C ASP A 110 -7.13 15.41 -15.58
N GLY A 111 -6.93 16.71 -15.82
CA GLY A 111 -6.00 17.53 -15.01
C GLY A 111 -6.27 17.52 -13.50
N ASN A 112 -7.48 17.15 -13.06
CA ASN A 112 -7.92 17.18 -11.66
C ASN A 112 -8.10 15.77 -11.06
N TRP A 113 -7.68 14.70 -11.74
CA TRP A 113 -7.89 13.32 -11.27
C TRP A 113 -7.36 13.07 -9.85
N LYS A 114 -6.25 13.70 -9.47
CA LYS A 114 -5.69 13.60 -8.13
C LYS A 114 -6.58 14.22 -7.06
N GLU A 115 -7.23 15.34 -7.35
CA GLU A 115 -8.11 16.02 -6.39
C GLU A 115 -9.39 15.20 -6.16
N GLN A 116 -9.87 14.49 -7.18
CA GLN A 116 -10.95 13.50 -7.02
C GLN A 116 -10.54 12.41 -6.02
N PHE A 117 -9.34 11.84 -6.18
CA PHE A 117 -8.83 10.82 -5.25
C PHE A 117 -8.60 11.35 -3.83
N LYS A 118 -8.07 12.57 -3.68
CA LYS A 118 -7.85 13.20 -2.36
C LYS A 118 -9.14 13.50 -1.60
N SER A 119 -10.26 13.61 -2.31
CA SER A 119 -11.58 13.83 -1.69
C SER A 119 -12.19 12.57 -1.07
N LEU A 120 -11.53 11.41 -1.21
CA LEU A 120 -11.98 10.13 -0.67
C LEU A 120 -11.57 9.95 0.79
N ASP A 121 -12.41 9.25 1.56
CA ASP A 121 -12.08 8.83 2.92
C ASP A 121 -11.20 7.58 2.89
N ILE A 122 -9.90 7.78 3.16
CA ILE A 122 -8.91 6.71 3.28
C ILE A 122 -8.79 6.32 4.77
N LEU A 123 -9.13 5.08 5.09
CA LEU A 123 -9.02 4.52 6.44
C LEU A 123 -7.97 3.41 6.48
N LYS A 124 -6.90 3.68 7.22
CA LYS A 124 -5.86 2.69 7.51
C LYS A 124 -6.21 1.95 8.79
N ILE A 125 -6.74 0.74 8.66
CA ILE A 125 -7.17 -0.07 9.79
C ILE A 125 -6.16 -1.21 9.97
N GLY A 126 -5.15 -0.97 10.79
CA GLY A 126 -4.61 -2.08 11.56
C GLY A 126 -5.75 -2.57 12.45
N TRP A 127 -6.39 -3.70 12.10
CA TRP A 127 -7.29 -4.49 12.96
C TRP A 127 -7.12 -4.20 14.46
N LEU A 128 -7.94 -3.27 14.94
CA LEU A 128 -7.99 -2.74 16.30
C LEU A 128 -8.57 -3.74 17.32
N MET A 129 -8.83 -5.00 16.93
CA MET A 129 -9.60 -5.94 17.76
C MET A 129 -8.79 -7.07 18.41
N PHE A 130 -7.51 -7.29 18.06
CA PHE A 130 -6.71 -8.34 18.71
C PHE A 130 -5.31 -7.82 19.10
N LYS A 131 -5.23 -7.30 20.33
CA LYS A 131 -4.11 -6.62 21.01
C LYS A 131 -2.76 -7.39 21.15
N LYS A 132 -2.42 -8.40 20.33
CA LYS A 132 -1.17 -9.17 20.56
C LYS A 132 -0.33 -9.59 19.34
N GLU A 133 -0.79 -9.46 18.09
CA GLU A 133 -0.04 -10.06 16.96
C GLU A 133 0.14 -9.16 15.73
N TYR A 134 0.38 -7.86 15.93
CA TYR A 134 1.07 -7.08 14.88
C TYR A 134 2.53 -7.52 14.82
N LYS A 135 2.84 -8.46 13.92
CA LYS A 135 4.22 -8.92 13.69
C LYS A 135 4.93 -7.95 12.75
N PHE A 136 4.98 -6.67 13.12
CA PHE A 136 6.02 -5.80 12.58
C PHE A 136 7.33 -6.22 13.24
N SER A 137 8.33 -6.51 12.43
CA SER A 137 9.68 -6.82 12.90
C SER A 137 10.70 -6.30 11.92
N PHE A 138 11.84 -5.90 12.47
CA PHE A 138 13.01 -5.52 11.71
C PHE A 138 14.16 -6.40 12.16
N ASN A 139 14.81 -7.06 11.21
CA ASN A 139 16.04 -7.80 11.45
C ASN A 139 17.23 -6.88 11.15
N GLU A 140 17.95 -6.48 12.18
CA GLU A 140 19.11 -5.58 12.09
C GLU A 140 20.25 -6.20 11.26
N GLU A 141 20.46 -7.51 11.33
CA GLU A 141 21.58 -8.20 10.66
C GLU A 141 21.43 -8.21 9.14
N ASP A 142 20.21 -8.51 8.65
CA ASP A 142 19.93 -8.67 7.23
C ASP A 142 19.15 -7.51 6.61
N LYS A 143 18.82 -6.49 7.44
CA LYS A 143 18.04 -5.29 7.14
C LYS A 143 16.66 -5.57 6.53
N THR A 144 16.00 -6.63 6.98
CA THR A 144 14.66 -6.99 6.47
C THR A 144 13.55 -6.45 7.35
N LEU A 145 12.66 -5.68 6.75
CA LEU A 145 11.35 -5.34 7.30
C LEU A 145 10.39 -6.48 7.04
N ALA A 146 9.68 -6.93 8.06
CA ALA A 146 8.57 -7.87 7.93
C ALA A 146 7.35 -7.33 8.65
N PHE A 147 6.19 -7.42 8.00
CA PHE A 147 4.90 -7.03 8.58
C PHE A 147 3.82 -8.00 8.14
N ALA A 148 2.81 -8.17 8.98
CA ALA A 148 1.72 -9.09 8.77
C ALA A 148 0.42 -8.52 9.33
N LEU A 149 -0.71 -8.94 8.74
CA LEU A 149 -2.06 -8.67 9.21
C LEU A 149 -2.38 -7.17 9.31
N TYR A 150 -2.33 -6.48 8.17
CA TYR A 150 -2.67 -5.07 8.05
C TYR A 150 -3.80 -4.88 7.02
N ARG A 151 -4.83 -4.09 7.35
CA ARG A 151 -5.89 -3.75 6.39
C ARG A 151 -5.79 -2.28 6.00
N TYR A 152 -5.47 -2.05 4.74
CA TYR A 152 -5.57 -0.72 4.14
C TYR A 152 -6.92 -0.61 3.43
N LEU A 153 -7.78 0.33 3.80
CA LEU A 153 -9.16 0.44 3.32
C LEU A 153 -9.40 1.85 2.76
N ILE A 154 -9.94 1.92 1.55
CA ILE A 154 -10.39 3.17 0.93
C ILE A 154 -11.91 3.07 0.76
N PHE A 155 -12.62 4.07 1.27
CA PHE A 155 -14.05 4.24 1.04
C PHE A 155 -14.25 5.25 -0.09
N TYR A 156 -15.09 4.90 -1.06
CA TYR A 156 -15.36 5.75 -2.21
C TYR A 156 -16.77 5.56 -2.75
N GLY A 157 -17.24 6.55 -3.50
CA GLY A 157 -18.66 6.73 -3.86
C GLY A 157 -19.31 7.81 -2.99
N LYS A 158 -20.42 8.39 -3.45
CA LYS A 158 -21.13 9.43 -2.68
C LYS A 158 -22.17 8.76 -1.79
N GLU A 159 -22.29 9.24 -0.56
CA GLU A 159 -23.47 9.02 0.25
C GLU A 159 -24.61 9.91 -0.31
N LYS A 160 -25.11 9.56 -1.48
CA LYS A 160 -26.40 10.05 -2.00
C LYS A 160 -27.43 8.97 -1.76
N GLU A 161 -28.69 9.36 -1.58
CA GLU A 161 -29.79 8.44 -1.21
C GLU A 161 -29.92 7.19 -2.10
N ASP A 162 -29.35 7.22 -3.31
CA ASP A 162 -29.34 6.12 -4.29
C ASP A 162 -27.95 5.57 -4.68
N GLU A 163 -26.84 6.09 -4.14
CA GLU A 163 -25.48 5.59 -4.46
C GLU A 163 -24.95 4.70 -3.32
N GLU A 164 -24.58 3.45 -3.65
CA GLU A 164 -24.02 2.51 -2.68
C GLU A 164 -22.54 2.83 -2.42
N LEU A 165 -22.18 3.02 -1.14
CA LEU A 165 -20.78 3.16 -0.70
C LEU A 165 -19.99 1.93 -1.13
N LYS A 166 -18.98 2.14 -1.97
CA LYS A 166 -18.03 1.11 -2.41
C LYS A 166 -16.77 1.18 -1.57
N THR A 167 -16.08 0.06 -1.48
CA THR A 167 -14.80 -0.01 -0.78
C THR A 167 -13.78 -0.80 -1.58
N MET A 168 -12.52 -0.40 -1.41
CA MET A 168 -11.35 -1.12 -1.89
C MET A 168 -10.48 -1.36 -0.67
N TYR A 169 -10.02 -2.59 -0.47
CA TYR A 169 -9.03 -2.83 0.57
C TYR A 169 -7.96 -3.81 0.18
N PHE A 170 -6.77 -3.59 0.74
CA PHE A 170 -5.71 -4.58 0.78
C PHE A 170 -5.72 -5.22 2.16
N HIS A 171 -5.95 -6.53 2.21
CA HIS A 171 -5.67 -7.33 3.39
C HIS A 171 -4.25 -7.90 3.24
N ILE A 172 -3.29 -7.21 3.84
CA ILE A 172 -1.88 -7.54 3.73
C ILE A 172 -1.54 -8.65 4.72
N HIS A 173 -0.98 -9.72 4.17
CA HIS A 173 -0.49 -10.89 4.89
C HIS A 173 1.01 -10.75 5.18
N ASN A 174 1.66 -11.85 5.53
CA ASN A 174 3.10 -11.92 5.78
C ASN A 174 3.90 -11.37 4.57
N SER A 175 4.34 -10.12 4.69
CA SER A 175 5.08 -9.39 3.67
C SER A 175 6.44 -8.98 4.21
N LYS A 176 7.44 -8.96 3.32
CA LYS A 176 8.84 -8.69 3.65
C LYS A 176 9.47 -7.79 2.59
N PHE A 177 10.27 -6.82 3.04
CA PHE A 177 11.04 -5.91 2.20
C PHE A 177 12.46 -5.81 2.74
N SER A 178 13.46 -5.88 1.87
CA SER A 178 14.87 -5.75 2.28
C SER A 178 15.34 -4.31 2.05
N LEU A 179 15.90 -3.69 3.09
CA LEU A 179 16.56 -2.38 3.05
C LEU A 179 18.08 -2.53 3.02
N ASP A 180 18.57 -3.51 2.27
CA ASP A 180 20.00 -3.71 2.03
C ASP A 180 20.29 -3.47 0.55
N GLU A 181 21.16 -2.53 0.19
CA GLU A 181 21.51 -2.28 -1.23
C GLU A 181 22.17 -3.51 -1.87
N ARG A 182 22.74 -4.42 -1.05
CA ARG A 182 23.27 -5.73 -1.48
C ARG A 182 22.17 -6.79 -1.66
N SER A 183 20.90 -6.43 -1.42
CA SER A 183 19.73 -7.33 -1.52
C SER A 183 19.25 -7.59 -2.94
N ASN A 184 19.92 -7.09 -3.97
CA ASN A 184 19.67 -7.51 -5.35
C ASN A 184 19.75 -9.05 -5.54
N ILE A 185 20.29 -9.78 -4.54
CA ILE A 185 20.36 -11.24 -4.42
C ILE A 185 19.25 -11.82 -3.50
N LYS A 186 18.70 -11.05 -2.54
CA LYS A 186 17.68 -11.50 -1.59
C LYS A 186 16.28 -11.25 -2.17
N ARG A 187 15.59 -12.34 -2.48
CA ARG A 187 14.17 -12.30 -2.85
C ARG A 187 13.33 -12.09 -1.60
N THR A 188 12.56 -11.02 -1.55
CA THR A 188 11.53 -10.85 -0.52
C THR A 188 10.14 -11.11 -1.11
N GLN A 189 9.09 -10.98 -0.31
CA GLN A 189 7.76 -11.38 -0.74
C GLN A 189 6.72 -10.37 -0.27
N PHE A 190 5.79 -10.04 -1.15
CA PHE A 190 4.57 -9.35 -0.78
C PHE A 190 3.39 -10.29 -0.94
N LYS A 191 2.55 -10.38 0.09
CA LYS A 191 1.31 -11.12 0.06
C LYS A 191 0.16 -10.24 0.52
N ALA A 192 -0.86 -10.11 -0.29
CA ALA A 192 -2.10 -9.43 0.09
C ALA A 192 -3.28 -10.00 -0.68
N ASP A 193 -4.48 -9.81 -0.13
CA ASP A 193 -5.72 -9.91 -0.88
C ASP A 193 -6.22 -8.50 -1.19
N LEU A 194 -6.31 -8.14 -2.45
CA LEU A 194 -6.99 -6.94 -2.89
C LEU A 194 -8.46 -7.28 -3.12
N VAL A 195 -9.36 -6.55 -2.47
CA VAL A 195 -10.80 -6.65 -2.71
C VAL A 195 -11.29 -5.31 -3.22
N VAL A 196 -11.96 -5.32 -4.37
CA VAL A 196 -12.47 -4.12 -5.06
C VAL A 196 -13.99 -4.16 -5.15
N GLY A 197 -14.61 -2.99 -5.06
CA GLY A 197 -16.04 -2.82 -5.27
C GLY A 197 -16.88 -3.45 -4.17
N TYR A 198 -16.31 -3.62 -2.97
CA TYR A 198 -17.03 -4.24 -1.86
C TYR A 198 -18.14 -3.33 -1.35
N ILE A 199 -19.38 -3.78 -1.48
CA ILE A 199 -20.57 -3.07 -1.00
C ILE A 199 -20.94 -3.65 0.37
N ILE A 200 -20.83 -2.84 1.42
CA ILE A 200 -20.97 -3.28 2.83
C ILE A 200 -22.30 -4.02 3.09
N LYS A 201 -23.38 -3.60 2.43
CA LYS A 201 -24.72 -4.19 2.58
C LYS A 201 -24.93 -5.49 1.80
N LYS A 202 -24.18 -5.73 0.73
CA LYS A 202 -24.36 -6.89 -0.18
C LYS A 202 -23.30 -7.97 0.00
N THR A 203 -22.21 -7.68 0.72
CA THR A 203 -21.07 -8.59 0.96
C THR A 203 -20.38 -9.08 -0.32
N ASP A 204 -20.60 -8.41 -1.44
CA ASP A 204 -20.03 -8.74 -2.74
C ASP A 204 -18.82 -7.86 -3.01
N GLY A 205 -17.70 -8.46 -3.41
CA GLY A 205 -16.50 -7.76 -3.88
C GLY A 205 -15.63 -8.69 -4.72
N VAL A 206 -14.83 -8.12 -5.62
CA VAL A 206 -13.92 -8.91 -6.47
C VAL A 206 -12.62 -9.13 -5.71
N LEU A 207 -12.35 -10.38 -5.33
CA LEU A 207 -11.12 -10.81 -4.66
C LEU A 207 -10.00 -11.08 -5.67
N ILE A 208 -8.85 -10.45 -5.44
CA ILE A 208 -7.66 -10.54 -6.28
C ILE A 208 -6.48 -10.90 -5.37
N PRO A 209 -6.06 -12.18 -5.36
CA PRO A 209 -4.92 -12.60 -4.56
C PRO A 209 -3.62 -12.09 -5.18
N LEU A 210 -2.85 -11.35 -4.38
CA LEU A 210 -1.56 -10.80 -4.75
C LEU A 210 -0.47 -11.57 -3.98
N ASP A 211 0.21 -12.49 -4.67
CA ASP A 211 1.46 -13.11 -4.18
C ASP A 211 2.56 -12.73 -5.17
N ALA A 212 3.49 -11.90 -4.71
CA ALA A 212 4.59 -11.39 -5.50
C ALA A 212 5.93 -11.69 -4.84
N GLU A 213 6.87 -12.14 -5.66
CA GLU A 213 8.28 -12.08 -5.31
C GLU A 213 8.79 -10.67 -5.60
N LEU A 214 9.50 -10.08 -4.65
CA LEU A 214 10.05 -8.73 -4.76
C LEU A 214 11.56 -8.78 -4.94
N LYS A 215 12.05 -7.88 -5.78
CA LYS A 215 13.48 -7.65 -5.99
C LYS A 215 13.77 -6.16 -5.91
N LEU A 216 14.73 -5.78 -5.06
CA LEU A 216 15.24 -4.40 -5.05
C LEU A 216 15.86 -4.11 -6.41
N LEU A 217 15.33 -3.09 -7.09
CA LEU A 217 15.84 -2.63 -8.37
C LEU A 217 16.95 -1.61 -8.18
N ARG A 218 16.69 -0.57 -7.38
CA ARG A 218 17.61 0.55 -7.13
C ARG A 218 17.19 1.37 -5.92
N THR A 219 18.13 2.16 -5.43
CA THR A 219 17.89 3.30 -4.54
C THR A 219 18.08 4.61 -5.32
N ILE A 220 17.31 5.63 -5.00
CA ILE A 220 17.33 6.94 -5.66
C ILE A 220 17.51 8.00 -4.58
N ASP A 221 18.56 8.81 -4.70
CA ASP A 221 18.77 9.97 -3.81
C ASP A 221 17.83 11.11 -4.23
N MET A 222 17.10 11.71 -3.28
CA MET A 222 16.11 12.78 -3.49
C MET A 222 16.46 14.06 -2.74
#